data_AF-A0ABD0PIZ9-F1
#
_entry.id   AF-A0ABD0PIZ9-F1
#
_cell.length_a   1.000
_cell.length_b   1.000
_cell.length_c   1.000
_cell.angle_alpha   90.00
_cell.angle_beta   90.00
_cell.angle_gamma   90.00
#
_symmetry.space_group_name_H-M   'P 1'
#
loop_
_entity.id
_entity.type
_entity.pdbx_description
1 polymer ?
#
loop_
_entity_poly.entity_id
_entity_poly.type
_entity_poly.pdbx_seq_one_letter_code
_entity_poly.pdbx_strand_id
1 'polypeptide(L)' 'NKITPLKSSRFGERVMFSGNLDKNDLTITILDVQLTDEGIYNCYVRNPPDRIQGHGTIQFFVLTE' A
#
# COMPACT_ATOMS: atom_id res chain seq x y z
N ASN A 1 -17.55 -4.61 -1.64
CA ASN A 1 -16.19 -5.18 -1.82
C ASN A 1 -15.36 -4.91 -0.57
N LYS A 2 -14.98 -5.94 0.19
CA LYS A 2 -14.14 -5.80 1.39
C LYS A 2 -12.69 -6.12 1.03
N ILE A 3 -11.81 -5.13 1.06
CA ILE A 3 -10.36 -5.35 0.95
C ILE A 3 -9.84 -5.76 2.33
N THR A 4 -9.03 -6.81 2.38
CA THR A 4 -8.34 -7.23 3.61
C THR A 4 -6.84 -7.08 3.38
N PRO A 5 -6.15 -6.17 4.08
CA PRO A 5 -4.69 -6.08 3.98
C PRO A 5 -4.07 -7.39 4.47
N LEU A 6 -3.11 -7.92 3.70
CA LEU A 6 -2.35 -9.11 4.08
C LEU A 6 -1.49 -8.77 5.30
N LYS A 7 -1.67 -9.51 6.39
CA LYS A 7 -0.84 -9.37 7.59
C LYS A 7 0.58 -9.82 7.25
N SER A 8 1.51 -8.88 7.25
CA SER A 8 2.94 -9.12 7.00
C SER A 8 3.70 -9.13 8.32
N SER A 9 4.73 -9.98 8.45
CA SER A 9 5.63 -9.95 9.61
C SER A 9 6.37 -8.63 9.77
N ARG A 10 6.61 -7.90 8.66
CA ARG A 10 7.29 -6.59 8.68
C ARG A 10 6.42 -5.49 9.28
N PHE A 11 5.14 -5.47 8.89
CA PHE A 11 4.24 -4.36 9.23
C PHE A 11 3.24 -4.69 10.34
N GLY A 12 3.07 -5.97 10.69
CA GLY A 12 2.15 -6.40 11.73
C GLY A 12 0.72 -5.91 11.44
N GLU A 13 0.17 -5.15 12.38
CA GLU A 13 -1.18 -4.56 12.31
C GLU A 13 -1.19 -3.08 11.91
N ARG A 14 -0.01 -2.53 11.56
CA ARG A 14 0.16 -1.10 11.25
C ARG A 14 -0.33 -0.71 9.84
N VAL A 15 -0.78 -1.66 9.02
CA VAL A 15 -1.24 -1.39 7.65
C VAL A 15 -2.75 -1.37 7.58
N MET A 16 -3.30 -0.28 7.07
CA MET A 16 -4.73 -0.08 6.87
C MET A 16 -5.04 0.27 5.41
N PHE A 17 -6.13 -0.30 4.87
CA PHE A 17 -6.72 0.20 3.65
C PHE A 17 -7.59 1.43 3.96
N SER A 18 -7.22 2.58 3.40
CA SER A 18 -7.88 3.88 3.65
C SER A 18 -8.50 4.49 2.38
N GLY A 19 -8.32 3.85 1.23
CA GLY A 19 -8.87 4.29 -0.05
C GLY A 19 -10.36 4.00 -0.22
N ASN A 20 -10.88 4.46 -1.36
CA ASN A 20 -12.24 4.21 -1.82
C ASN A 20 -12.24 3.69 -3.27
N LEU A 21 -12.47 2.38 -3.44
CA LEU A 21 -12.47 1.74 -4.76
C LEU A 21 -13.55 2.28 -5.70
N ASP A 22 -14.70 2.72 -5.19
CA ASP A 22 -15.78 3.30 -6.01
C ASP A 22 -15.37 4.65 -6.60
N LYS A 23 -14.30 5.26 -6.08
CA LYS A 23 -13.67 6.49 -6.56
C LYS A 23 -12.29 6.26 -7.17
N ASN A 24 -11.96 5.02 -7.53
CA ASN A 24 -10.65 4.62 -8.07
C ASN A 24 -9.47 4.95 -7.14
N ASP A 25 -9.70 4.92 -5.82
CA ASP A 25 -8.70 5.23 -4.80
C ASP A 25 -8.26 3.96 -4.06
N LEU A 26 -6.99 3.60 -4.23
CA LEU A 26 -6.35 2.43 -3.60
C LEU A 26 -5.39 2.83 -2.47
N THR A 27 -5.65 3.93 -1.77
CA THR A 27 -4.76 4.42 -0.71
C THR A 27 -4.57 3.39 0.42
N ILE A 28 -3.32 3.22 0.81
CA ILE A 28 -2.87 2.41 1.96
C ILE A 28 -2.18 3.34 2.95
N THR A 29 -2.47 3.16 4.23
CA THR A 29 -1.82 3.90 5.32
C THR A 29 -0.97 2.96 6.16
N ILE A 30 0.28 3.34 6.41
CA ILE A 30 1.19 2.70 7.36
C ILE A 30 1.23 3.59 8.62
N LEU A 31 0.77 3.05 9.73
CA LEU A 31 0.81 3.69 11.04
C LEU A 31 2.16 3.43 11.72
N ASP A 32 2.55 4.31 12.64
CA ASP A 32 3.75 4.14 13.48
C ASP A 32 4.98 3.73 12.64
N VAL A 33 5.36 4.62 11.72
CA VAL A 33 6.44 4.41 10.74
C VAL A 33 7.76 4.19 11.46
N GLN A 34 8.46 3.12 11.12
CA GLN A 34 9.76 2.75 11.66
C GLN A 34 10.87 2.95 10.63
N LEU A 35 12.13 3.09 11.07
CA LEU A 35 13.28 3.17 10.14
C LEU A 35 13.37 1.97 9.20
N THR A 36 12.97 0.79 9.67
CA THR A 36 12.92 -0.44 8.87
C THR A 36 11.81 -0.45 7.81
N ASP A 37 10.93 0.55 7.79
CA ASP A 37 9.91 0.74 6.77
C ASP A 37 10.45 1.52 5.56
N GLU A 38 11.67 2.07 5.60
CA GLU A 38 12.32 2.66 4.42
C GLU A 38 12.41 1.65 3.26
N GLY A 39 12.27 2.15 2.02
CA GLY A 39 12.53 1.37 0.82
C GLY A 39 11.65 1.74 -0.37
N ILE A 40 11.59 0.81 -1.33
CA ILE A 40 10.82 0.97 -2.56
C ILE A 40 9.49 0.24 -2.42
N TYR A 41 8.40 1.00 -2.51
CA TYR A 41 7.04 0.50 -2.46
C TYR A 41 6.48 0.38 -3.87
N ASN A 42 5.93 -0.79 -4.20
CA ASN A 42 5.33 -1.06 -5.49
C ASN A 42 3.82 -1.22 -5.34
N CYS A 43 3.06 -0.49 -6.13
CA CYS A 43 1.62 -0.62 -6.26
C CYS A 43 1.30 -1.33 -7.58
N TYR A 44 0.58 -2.45 -7.49
CA TYR A 44 0.10 -3.20 -8.66
C TYR A 44 -1.42 -3.19 -8.66
N VAL A 45 -2.01 -2.60 -9.69
CA VAL A 45 -3.46 -2.54 -9.88
C VAL A 45 -3.82 -3.39 -11.07
N ARG A 46 -4.80 -4.28 -10.93
CA ARG A 46 -5.32 -5.08 -12.03
C ARG A 46 -6.83 -4.93 -12.06
N ASN A 47 -7.38 -4.64 -13.24
CA ASN A 47 -8.82 -4.67 -13.48
C ASN A 47 -9.18 -5.91 -14.32
N PRO A 48 -9.64 -7.02 -13.73
CA PRO A 48 -10.18 -8.15 -14.48
C PRO A 48 -11.59 -7.82 -15.03
N PRO A 49 -11.96 -8.29 -16.23
CA PRO A 49 -11.21 -9.16 -17.14
C PRO A 49 -10.18 -8.43 -18.02
N ASP A 50 -10.19 -7.09 -18.01
CA ASP A 50 -9.54 -6.21 -18.99
C ASP A 50 -8.00 -6.34 -19.10
N ARG A 51 -7.35 -7.14 -18.25
CA ARG A 51 -5.89 -7.40 -18.21
C ARG A 51 -5.02 -6.15 -18.12
N ILE A 52 -5.59 -4.94 -18.07
CA ILE A 52 -4.88 -3.69 -17.84
C ILE A 52 -4.27 -3.76 -16.45
N GLN A 53 -2.96 -3.53 -16.42
CA GLN A 53 -2.15 -3.53 -15.21
C GLN A 53 -1.56 -2.13 -15.04
N GLY A 54 -1.85 -1.51 -13.90
CA GLY A 54 -1.14 -0.32 -13.44
C GLY A 54 0.01 -0.73 -12.53
N HIS A 55 1.18 -0.12 -12.72
CA HIS A 55 2.32 -0.26 -11.83
C HIS A 55 2.81 1.13 -11.43
N GLY A 56 2.83 1.38 -10.12
CA GLY A 56 3.38 2.60 -9.52
C GLY A 56 4.51 2.25 -8.56
N THR A 57 5.53 3.11 -8.52
CA THR A 57 6.69 2.93 -7.64
C THR A 57 6.88 4.19 -6.80
N ILE A 58 7.07 4.00 -5.50
CA ILE A 58 7.33 5.08 -4.54
C ILE A 58 8.65 4.76 -3.84
N GLN A 59 9.59 5.70 -3.85
CA GLN A 59 10.76 5.65 -2.99
C GLN A 59 10.40 6.36 -1.68
N PHE A 60 10.39 5.60 -0.58
CA PHE A 60 9.99 6.09 0.73
C PHE A 60 11.21 6.12 1.65
N PHE A 61 11.57 7.32 2.11
CA PHE A 61 12.67 7.55 3.05
C PHE A 61 12.10 7.87 4.43
N VAL A 62 12.74 7.34 5.47
CA VAL A 62 12.37 7.64 6.86
C VAL A 62 13.50 8.43 7.49
N LEU A 63 13.22 9.69 7.83
CA LEU A 63 14.19 10.59 8.44
C LEU A 63 13.87 10.74 9.93
N THR A 64 14.91 10.73 10.76
CA THR A 64 14.79 11.11 12.17
C THR A 64 14.96 12.62 12.31
N GLU A 65 14.42 13.18 13.39
CA GLU A 65 14.72 14.56 13.82
C GLU A 65 16.20 14.75 14.19
#